data_AF-A0AAV6D6D0-F1
#
_entry.id   AF-A0AAV6D6D0-F1
#
_cell.length_a   1.000
_cell.length_b   1.000
_cell.length_c   1.000
_cell.angle_alpha   90.00
_cell.angle_beta   90.00
_cell.angle_gamma   90.00
#
_symmetry.space_group_name_H-M   'P 1'
#
loop_
_entity.id
_entity.type
_entity.pdbx_description
1 polymer ?
#
loop_
_entity_poly.entity_id
_entity_poly.type
_entity_poly.pdbx_seq_one_letter_code
_entity_poly.pdbx_strand_id
1 'polypeptide(L)'
;MLKVKDTLRATVHLSFDGRVFKTYHGPNARERFENETRVLRHLEARECNFVPRLLEADPHKLRIVTTNCGGRVEHIDEKRAKELFAELEKFGVRHDDADPRNITYRFSDGRFYLIDFEFATILSESKSSSSSSSSS
;
A
#
# COMPACT_ATOMS: atom_id res chain seq x y z
N MET A 1 -11.54 22.45 3.01
CA MET A 1 -11.22 21.17 2.34
C MET A 1 -9.78 21.23 1.88
N LEU A 2 -8.89 20.39 2.42
CA LEU A 2 -7.48 20.36 2.03
C LEU A 2 -7.33 19.40 0.84
N LYS A 3 -7.05 19.95 -0.36
CA LYS A 3 -6.73 19.16 -1.56
C LYS A 3 -5.36 18.49 -1.35
N VAL A 4 -5.34 17.17 -1.18
CA VAL A 4 -4.14 16.45 -0.72
C VAL A 4 -3.19 16.03 -1.85
N LYS A 5 -3.66 15.82 -3.08
CA LYS A 5 -2.85 15.75 -4.32
C LYS A 5 -3.80 15.39 -5.45
N ASP A 6 -3.87 16.23 -6.48
CA ASP A 6 -4.56 15.91 -7.72
C ASP A 6 -3.49 15.43 -8.69
N THR A 7 -3.44 14.12 -8.91
CA THR A 7 -2.63 13.54 -9.99
C THR A 7 -3.58 13.11 -11.10
N LEU A 8 -3.12 13.10 -12.35
CA LEU A 8 -3.92 12.74 -13.53
C LEU A 8 -4.59 11.34 -13.47
N ARG A 9 -4.26 10.51 -12.47
CA ARG A 9 -4.65 9.10 -12.39
C ARG A 9 -5.58 8.76 -11.22
N ALA A 10 -5.48 9.48 -10.10
CA ALA A 10 -6.33 9.25 -8.94
C ALA A 10 -6.41 10.50 -8.06
N THR A 11 -7.56 10.71 -7.44
CA THR A 11 -7.79 11.80 -6.49
C THR A 11 -7.84 11.25 -5.08
N VAL A 12 -6.97 11.77 -4.21
CA VAL A 12 -6.88 11.38 -2.80
C VAL A 12 -7.37 12.53 -1.91
N HIS A 13 -8.33 12.24 -1.03
CA HIS A 13 -8.90 13.20 -0.09
C HIS A 13 -8.83 12.68 1.35
N LEU A 14 -8.42 13.54 2.28
CA LEU A 14 -8.47 13.25 3.71
C LEU A 14 -9.75 13.84 4.31
N SER A 15 -10.53 13.00 5.00
CA SER A 15 -11.73 13.42 5.72
C SER A 15 -11.39 13.88 7.14
N PHE A 16 -12.31 14.63 7.76
CA PHE A 16 -12.19 15.12 9.14
C PHE A 16 -12.05 14.00 10.18
N ASP A 17 -12.63 12.82 9.89
CA ASP A 17 -12.50 11.61 10.72
C ASP A 17 -11.10 10.97 10.63
N GLY A 18 -10.21 11.50 9.79
CA GLY A 18 -8.88 10.94 9.56
C GLY A 18 -8.85 9.77 8.56
N ARG A 19 -9.95 9.55 7.82
CA ARG A 19 -10.03 8.55 6.74
C ARG A 19 -9.53 9.10 5.41
N VAL A 20 -8.88 8.24 4.64
CA VAL A 20 -8.36 8.57 3.30
C VAL A 20 -9.28 7.98 2.24
N PHE A 21 -9.74 8.81 1.32
CA PHE A 21 -10.59 8.44 0.20
C PHE A 21 -9.78 8.53 -1.09
N LYS A 22 -9.54 7.40 -1.76
CA LYS A 22 -8.85 7.34 -3.06
C LYS A 22 -9.86 6.97 -4.14
N THR A 23 -10.02 7.84 -5.14
CA THR A 23 -10.89 7.63 -6.30
C THR A 23 -10.04 7.45 -7.55
N TYR A 24 -10.27 6.37 -8.30
CA TYR A 24 -9.48 6.03 -9.48
C TYR A 24 -10.12 6.62 -10.74
N HIS A 25 -9.29 7.16 -11.63
CA HIS A 25 -9.74 7.77 -12.88
C HIS A 25 -8.96 7.19 -14.08
N GLY A 26 -9.58 7.25 -15.26
CA GLY A 26 -9.04 6.74 -16.52
C GLY A 26 -9.53 5.34 -16.90
N PRO A 27 -9.07 4.83 -18.07
CA PRO A 27 -9.58 3.58 -18.65
C PRO A 27 -9.30 2.36 -17.77
N ASN A 28 -8.12 2.30 -17.14
CA ASN A 28 -7.71 1.17 -16.29
C ASN A 28 -8.01 1.43 -14.80
N ALA A 29 -8.98 2.30 -14.49
CA ALA A 29 -9.34 2.62 -13.11
C ALA A 29 -9.94 1.41 -12.39
N ARG A 30 -10.78 0.63 -13.09
CA ARG A 30 -11.43 -0.55 -12.54
C ARG A 30 -10.42 -1.65 -12.20
N GLU A 31 -9.54 -2.00 -13.13
CA GLU A 31 -8.51 -3.02 -12.90
C GLU A 31 -7.63 -2.69 -11.70
N ARG A 32 -7.19 -1.42 -11.58
CA ARG A 32 -6.36 -0.96 -10.46
C ARG A 32 -7.11 -0.97 -9.13
N PHE A 33 -8.36 -0.53 -9.13
CA PHE A 33 -9.24 -0.62 -7.96
C PHE A 33 -9.41 -2.07 -7.49
N GLU A 34 -9.69 -2.99 -8.40
CA GLU A 34 -9.88 -4.41 -8.08
C GLU A 34 -8.58 -5.05 -7.57
N ASN A 35 -7.43 -4.70 -8.17
CA ASN A 35 -6.14 -5.22 -7.71
C ASN A 35 -5.78 -4.70 -6.31
N GLU A 36 -5.84 -3.39 -6.09
CA GLU A 36 -5.48 -2.79 -4.80
C GLU A 36 -6.39 -3.29 -3.67
N THR A 37 -7.71 -3.34 -3.88
CA THR A 37 -8.64 -3.88 -2.88
C THR A 37 -8.34 -5.33 -2.52
N ARG A 38 -8.04 -6.17 -3.52
CA ARG A 38 -7.71 -7.58 -3.31
C ARG A 38 -6.42 -7.76 -2.49
N VAL A 39 -5.38 -6.98 -2.78
CA VAL A 39 -4.12 -7.00 -2.03
C VAL A 39 -4.33 -6.52 -0.58
N LEU A 40 -5.04 -5.41 -0.39
CA LEU A 40 -5.29 -4.86 0.95
C LEU A 40 -6.08 -5.83 1.84
N ARG A 41 -7.08 -6.52 1.28
CA ARG A 41 -7.85 -7.56 2.00
C ARG A 41 -6.97 -8.72 2.43
N HIS A 42 -6.06 -9.16 1.57
CA HIS A 42 -5.12 -10.23 1.90
C HIS A 42 -4.16 -9.84 3.02
N LEU A 43 -3.63 -8.62 2.99
CA LEU A 43 -2.76 -8.08 4.04
C LEU A 43 -3.51 -7.91 5.37
N GLU A 44 -4.77 -7.47 5.32
CA GLU A 44 -5.63 -7.35 6.50
C GLU A 44 -5.87 -8.70 7.18
N ALA A 45 -6.13 -9.76 6.40
CA ALA A 45 -6.30 -11.12 6.93
C ALA A 45 -5.04 -11.66 7.61
N ARG A 46 -3.86 -11.14 7.26
CA ARG A 46 -2.58 -11.45 7.87
C ARG A 46 -2.16 -10.46 8.96
N GLU A 47 -3.08 -9.61 9.40
CA GLU A 47 -2.87 -8.63 10.47
C GLU A 47 -1.72 -7.63 10.21
N CYS A 48 -1.48 -7.28 8.94
CA CYS A 48 -0.41 -6.36 8.57
C CYS A 48 -0.71 -4.92 9.04
N ASN A 49 0.12 -4.39 9.96
CA ASN A 49 -0.09 -3.09 10.61
C ASN A 49 0.78 -1.94 10.05
N PHE A 50 1.55 -2.19 8.99
CA PHE A 50 2.40 -1.18 8.30
C PHE A 50 1.91 -0.89 6.88
N VAL A 51 0.63 -1.13 6.62
CA VAL A 51 -0.05 -0.84 5.35
C VAL A 51 -1.42 -0.20 5.65
N PRO A 52 -1.99 0.58 4.72
CA PRO A 52 -3.34 1.12 4.87
C PRO A 52 -4.37 0.00 5.01
N ARG A 53 -5.20 0.03 6.06
CA ARG A 53 -6.29 -0.92 6.21
C ARG A 53 -7.48 -0.51 5.35
N LEU A 54 -8.04 -1.44 4.59
CA LEU A 54 -9.23 -1.21 3.77
C LEU A 54 -10.49 -1.19 4.63
N LEU A 55 -11.04 0.01 4.84
CA LEU A 55 -12.27 0.21 5.61
C LEU A 55 -13.51 -0.07 4.74
N GLU A 56 -13.57 0.54 3.55
CA GLU A 56 -14.68 0.41 2.60
C GLU A 56 -14.18 0.41 1.16
N ALA A 57 -14.94 -0.22 0.25
CA ALA A 57 -14.65 -0.27 -1.18
C ALA A 57 -15.94 -0.17 -2.01
N ASP A 58 -16.02 0.86 -2.86
CA ASP A 58 -17.16 1.16 -3.74
C ASP A 58 -16.82 0.80 -5.20
N PRO A 59 -17.23 -0.37 -5.72
CA PRO A 59 -16.97 -0.74 -7.12
C PRO A 59 -17.77 0.10 -8.12
N HIS A 60 -18.84 0.77 -7.69
CA HIS A 60 -19.67 1.63 -8.55
C HIS A 60 -18.98 2.97 -8.83
N LYS A 61 -18.34 3.55 -7.79
CA LYS A 61 -17.62 4.83 -7.88
C LYS A 61 -16.12 4.66 -8.14
N LEU A 62 -15.63 3.41 -8.15
CA LEU A 62 -14.20 3.08 -8.20
C LEU A 62 -13.44 3.88 -7.12
N ARG A 63 -13.86 3.70 -5.88
CA ARG A 63 -13.32 4.44 -4.73
C ARG A 63 -13.10 3.52 -3.54
N ILE A 64 -11.97 3.68 -2.87
CA ILE A 64 -11.67 2.98 -1.61
C ILE A 64 -11.52 3.96 -0.45
N VAL A 65 -11.81 3.47 0.75
CA VAL A 65 -11.61 4.18 2.00
C VAL A 65 -10.60 3.40 2.83
N THR A 66 -9.49 4.05 3.19
CA THR A 66 -8.42 3.45 3.98
C THR A 66 -8.03 4.30 5.19
N THR A 67 -7.26 3.70 6.10
CA THR A 67 -6.68 4.40 7.24
C THR A 67 -5.56 5.36 6.83
N ASN A 68 -5.39 6.45 7.57
CA ASN A 68 -4.30 7.40 7.34
C ASN A 68 -2.93 6.83 7.77
N CYS A 69 -2.01 6.73 6.81
CA CYS A 69 -0.64 6.23 6.97
C CYS A 69 0.42 7.34 7.12
N GLY A 70 0.01 8.60 7.30
CA GLY A 70 0.91 9.73 7.44
C GLY A 70 1.30 10.38 6.11
N GLY A 71 2.48 10.99 6.07
CA GLY A 71 2.98 11.77 4.93
C GLY A 71 4.14 11.07 4.23
N ARG A 72 4.41 11.48 2.97
CA ARG A 72 5.60 11.02 2.22
C ARG A 72 6.87 11.43 2.98
N VAL A 73 7.83 10.53 3.07
CA VAL A 73 9.14 10.81 3.70
C VAL A 73 10.05 11.54 2.73
N GLU A 74 10.76 12.56 3.22
CA GLU A 74 11.79 13.27 2.44
C GLU A 74 13.13 12.56 2.48
N HIS A 75 13.47 11.96 3.63
CA HIS A 75 14.73 11.27 3.85
C HIS A 75 14.49 9.85 4.38
N ILE A 76 14.98 8.85 3.65
CA ILE A 76 15.03 7.46 4.09
C ILE A 76 16.26 6.78 3.47
N ASP A 77 16.97 6.00 4.26
CA ASP A 77 18.11 5.23 3.78
C ASP A 77 17.66 4.10 2.85
N GLU A 78 18.44 3.83 1.80
CA GLU A 78 18.16 2.74 0.86
C GLU A 78 18.05 1.40 1.59
N LYS A 79 18.93 1.14 2.56
CA LYS A 79 18.88 -0.07 3.39
C LYS A 79 17.52 -0.17 4.10
N ARG A 80 17.08 0.92 4.72
CA ARG A 80 15.82 0.94 5.47
C ARG A 80 14.61 0.76 4.56
N ALA A 81 14.62 1.40 3.39
CA ALA A 81 13.57 1.23 2.39
C ALA A 81 13.46 -0.24 1.95
N LYS A 82 14.59 -0.89 1.61
CA LYS A 82 14.63 -2.31 1.22
C LYS A 82 14.10 -3.23 2.32
N GLU A 83 14.49 -3.00 3.58
CA GLU A 83 13.98 -3.79 4.72
C GLU A 83 12.45 -3.72 4.82
N LEU A 84 11.86 -2.53 4.65
CA LEU A 84 10.40 -2.37 4.73
C LEU A 84 9.67 -3.19 3.65
N PHE A 85 10.15 -3.16 2.41
CA PHE A 85 9.57 -3.96 1.33
C PHE A 85 9.80 -5.46 1.52
N ALA A 86 10.98 -5.87 2.02
CA ALA A 86 11.25 -7.27 2.32
C ALA A 86 10.33 -7.81 3.43
N GLU A 87 9.98 -7.00 4.43
CA GLU A 87 8.99 -7.39 5.44
C GLU A 87 7.61 -7.67 4.82
N LEU A 88 7.21 -6.94 3.78
CA LEU A 88 5.93 -7.16 3.09
C LEU A 88 5.84 -8.56 2.47
N GLU A 89 6.95 -9.09 1.94
CA GLU A 89 6.98 -10.42 1.32
C GLU A 89 6.66 -11.54 2.33
N LYS A 90 6.93 -11.31 3.64
CA LYS A 90 6.52 -12.24 4.71
C LYS A 90 5.00 -12.40 4.81
N PHE A 91 4.26 -11.38 4.39
CA PHE A 91 2.80 -11.40 4.28
C PHE A 91 2.33 -11.98 2.94
N GLY A 92 3.22 -12.58 2.14
CA GLY A 92 2.86 -13.17 0.85
C GLY A 92 2.39 -12.13 -0.15
N VAL A 93 2.91 -10.90 -0.07
CA VAL A 93 2.66 -9.84 -1.06
C VAL A 93 3.99 -9.25 -1.46
N ARG A 94 4.21 -9.11 -2.77
CA ARG A 94 5.39 -8.47 -3.32
C ARG A 94 5.02 -7.16 -3.97
N HIS A 95 5.74 -6.11 -3.60
CA HIS A 95 5.64 -4.81 -4.25
C HIS A 95 6.54 -4.82 -5.49
N ASP A 96 5.94 -4.68 -6.68
CA ASP A 96 6.71 -4.69 -7.93
C ASP A 96 7.54 -3.40 -8.09
N ASP A 97 7.04 -2.29 -7.54
CA ASP A 97 7.67 -0.96 -7.58
C ASP A 97 8.19 -0.55 -6.18
N ALA A 98 9.23 -1.24 -5.68
CA ALA A 98 9.80 -1.03 -4.36
C ALA A 98 10.63 0.28 -4.29
N ASP A 99 9.95 1.42 -4.25
CA ASP A 99 10.55 2.75 -4.33
C ASP A 99 10.27 3.60 -3.07
N PRO A 100 11.24 4.38 -2.56
CA PRO A 100 11.03 5.23 -1.38
C PRO A 100 9.88 6.24 -1.55
N ARG A 101 9.45 6.56 -2.78
CA ARG A 101 8.27 7.39 -3.03
C ARG A 101 6.96 6.77 -2.50
N ASN A 102 6.91 5.45 -2.42
CA ASN A 102 5.78 4.65 -1.94
C ASN A 102 5.87 4.40 -0.42
N ILE A 103 6.83 5.05 0.26
CA ILE A 103 7.01 4.97 1.70
C ILE A 103 6.47 6.24 2.34
N THR A 104 5.68 6.05 3.39
CA THR A 104 5.12 7.12 4.20
C THR A 104 5.51 6.92 5.66
N TYR A 105 5.49 8.00 6.44
CA TYR A 105 5.78 7.97 7.86
C TYR A 105 4.68 8.67 8.64
N ARG A 106 4.20 7.99 9.68
CA ARG A 106 3.16 8.49 10.56
C ARG A 106 3.75 8.85 11.93
N PHE A 107 3.87 10.15 12.21
CA PHE A 107 4.35 10.64 13.51
C PHE A 107 3.52 10.17 14.71
N SER A 108 2.22 9.94 14.53
CA SER A 108 1.34 9.49 15.63
C SER A 108 1.70 8.10 16.17
N ASP A 109 2.17 7.20 15.31
CA ASP A 109 2.58 5.83 15.67
C ASP A 109 4.11 5.66 15.68
N GLY A 110 4.83 6.60 15.07
CA GLY A 110 6.29 6.54 14.91
C GLY A 110 6.77 5.44 13.95
N ARG A 111 5.95 5.02 12.98
CA ARG A 111 6.25 3.88 12.09
C ARG A 111 6.13 4.26 10.60
N PHE A 112 6.89 3.54 9.77
CA PHE A 112 6.80 3.61 8.30
C PHE A 112 5.66 2.74 7.78
N TYR A 113 5.02 3.22 6.73
CA TYR A 113 3.92 2.55 6.05
C TYR A 113 4.21 2.48 4.55
N LEU A 114 3.86 1.35 3.95
CA LEU A 114 3.91 1.15 2.51
C LEU A 114 2.55 1.48 1.90
N ILE A 115 2.55 2.21 0.78
CA ILE A 115 1.36 2.58 0.04
C ILE A 115 1.49 2.18 -1.43
N ASP A 116 0.38 2.30 -2.15
CA ASP A 116 0.30 2.15 -3.61
C ASP A 116 0.44 0.71 -4.14
N PHE A 117 -0.50 -0.15 -3.72
CA PHE A 117 -0.52 -1.57 -4.10
C PHE A 117 -1.21 -1.84 -5.44
N GLU A 118 -1.41 -0.82 -6.28
CA GLU A 118 -2.14 -0.97 -7.55
C GLU A 118 -1.47 -1.96 -8.53
N PHE A 119 -0.16 -2.18 -8.37
CA PHE A 119 0.64 -3.16 -9.13
C PHE A 119 1.21 -4.30 -8.27
N ALA A 120 0.84 -4.38 -6.99
CA ALA A 120 1.37 -5.42 -6.12
C ALA A 120 0.82 -6.81 -6.49
N THR A 121 1.63 -7.84 -6.25
CA THR A 121 1.29 -9.23 -6.55
C THR A 121 1.20 -10.04 -5.28
N ILE A 122 0.09 -10.76 -5.10
CA ILE A 122 -0.07 -11.70 -3.99
C ILE A 122 0.71 -12.97 -4.33
N LEU A 123 1.79 -13.22 -3.58
CA LEU A 123 2.52 -14.47 -3.60
C LEU A 123 1.64 -15.50 -2.90
N SER A 124 0.97 -16.36 -3.68
CA SER A 124 0.28 -17.52 -3.12
C SER A 124 1.26 -18.32 -2.27
N GLU A 125 0.80 -18.94 -1.18
CA GLU A 125 1.59 -19.93 -0.44
C GLU A 125 1.85 -21.13 -1.36
N SER A 126 2.83 -20.98 -2.24
CA SER A 126 3.51 -22.11 -2.84
C SER A 126 4.18 -22.79 -1.66
N LYS A 127 3.60 -23.92 -1.23
CA LYS A 127 4.14 -24.81 -0.20
C LYS A 127 5.66 -24.71 -0.21
N SER A 128 6.21 -24.35 0.93
CA SER A 128 7.64 -24.34 1.22
C SER A 128 8.35 -25.46 0.45
N SER A 129 9.05 -25.09 -0.61
CA SER A 129 10.15 -25.85 -1.16
C SER A 129 11.35 -24.94 -1.05
N SER A 130 12.23 -25.33 -0.14
CA SER A 130 13.53 -24.72 0.15
C SER A 130 14.19 -24.07 -1.06
N SER A 131 14.78 -22.89 -0.84
CA SER A 131 16.11 -22.63 -1.34
C SER A 131 16.84 -21.70 -0.38
N SER A 132 17.77 -22.31 0.36
CA SER A 132 18.94 -21.61 0.89
C SER A 132 19.67 -20.91 -0.25
N SER A 133 20.16 -19.71 0.00
CA SER A 133 21.40 -19.25 -0.62
C SER A 133 22.20 -18.44 0.40
N SER A 134 23.25 -19.08 0.90
CA SER A 134 24.48 -18.43 1.33
C SER A 134 25.05 -17.53 0.23
N SER A 135 25.74 -16.48 0.64
CA SER A 135 26.94 -15.93 -0.02
C SER A 135 27.65 -15.10 1.07
N SER A 136 28.68 -15.67 1.71
CA SER A 136 30.10 -15.63 1.33
C SER A 136 30.77 -14.34 1.78
#